data_AF-A0A519QMF1-F1
#
_entry.id   AF-A0A519QMF1-F1
#
_cell.length_a   1.000
_cell.length_b   1.000
_cell.length_c   1.000
_cell.angle_alpha   90.00
_cell.angle_beta   90.00
_cell.angle_gamma   90.00
#
_symmetry.space_group_name_H-M   'P 1'
#
loop_
_entity.id
_entity.type
_entity.pdbx_description
1 polymer ?
#
loop_
_entity_poly.entity_id
_entity_poly.type
_entity_poly.pdbx_seq_one_letter_code
_entity_poly.pdbx_strand_id
1 'polypeptide(L)' 'QKEGLIEKLGVELDERGNVKAVEGQYQTNIPKIFAAGDMRRGQSLVVWAISEGRETARKVDEHLMGFSKLPSKDAVAYA' A
#
# COMPACT_ATOMS: atom_id res chain seq x y z
N GLN A 1 -3.96 -28.22 -2.34
CA GLN A 1 -3.93 -26.81 -2.80
C GLN A 1 -3.00 -26.07 -1.85
N LYS A 2 -1.94 -25.41 -2.32
CA LYS A 2 -0.99 -24.75 -1.42
C LYS A 2 -1.66 -23.48 -0.87
N GLU A 3 -1.74 -23.33 0.45
CA GLU A 3 -2.16 -22.07 1.08
C GLU A 3 -1.31 -20.90 0.57
N GLY A 4 -2.00 -19.84 0.13
CA GLY A 4 -1.37 -18.64 -0.40
C GLY A 4 -0.75 -17.77 0.70
N LEU A 5 0.20 -16.91 0.35
CA LEU A 5 0.80 -15.95 1.30
C LEU A 5 -0.26 -15.07 1.96
N ILE A 6 -1.28 -14.65 1.20
CA ILE A 6 -2.40 -13.83 1.68
C ILE A 6 -3.19 -14.56 2.77
N GLU A 7 -3.55 -15.82 2.53
CA GLU A 7 -4.29 -16.66 3.48
C GLU A 7 -3.48 -16.88 4.77
N LYS A 8 -2.17 -17.13 4.64
CA LYS A 8 -1.27 -17.31 5.78
C LYS A 8 -1.09 -16.05 6.62
N LEU A 9 -1.08 -14.89 5.97
CA LEU A 9 -0.98 -13.61 6.67
C LEU A 9 -2.31 -13.23 7.30
N GLY A 10 -3.46 -13.70 6.79
CA GLY A 10 -4.78 -13.33 7.30
C GLY A 10 -5.18 -11.89 6.94
N VAL A 11 -4.63 -11.36 5.84
CA VAL A 11 -4.99 -10.03 5.35
C VAL A 11 -6.38 -10.06 4.72
N GLU A 12 -7.18 -9.04 5.02
CA GLU A 12 -8.51 -8.90 4.43
C GLU A 12 -8.41 -8.61 2.92
N LEU A 13 -9.37 -9.14 2.17
CA LEU A 13 -9.55 -8.83 0.76
C LEU A 13 -10.75 -7.89 0.57
N ASP A 14 -10.72 -7.11 -0.51
CA ASP A 14 -11.89 -6.35 -0.98
C ASP A 14 -12.87 -7.25 -1.76
N GLU A 15 -14.01 -6.70 -2.17
CA GLU A 15 -15.03 -7.43 -2.94
C GLU A 15 -14.53 -7.92 -4.31
N ARG A 16 -13.40 -7.40 -4.79
CA ARG A 16 -12.76 -7.74 -6.06
C ARG A 16 -11.62 -8.75 -5.88
N GLY A 17 -11.33 -9.18 -4.65
CA GLY A 17 -10.26 -10.12 -4.32
C GLY A 17 -8.86 -9.51 -4.20
N ASN A 18 -8.73 -8.17 -4.17
CA ASN A 18 -7.46 -7.49 -3.93
C ASN A 18 -7.23 -7.33 -2.42
N VAL A 19 -5.97 -7.16 -2.02
CA VAL A 19 -5.64 -6.88 -0.61
C VAL A 19 -6.23 -5.54 -0.20
N LYS A 20 -7.07 -5.58 0.83
CA LYS A 20 -7.75 -4.41 1.37
C LYS A 20 -6.75 -3.54 2.12
N ALA A 21 -6.35 -2.44 1.46
CA ALA A 21 -5.57 -1.38 2.08
C ALA A 21 -6.12 -0.02 1.67
N VAL A 22 -6.29 0.86 2.66
CA VAL A 22 -6.89 2.18 2.48
C VAL A 22 -5.97 3.07 1.64
N GLU A 23 -6.50 3.69 0.59
CA GLU A 23 -5.73 4.61 -0.26
C GLU A 23 -5.15 5.77 0.57
N GLY A 24 -3.90 6.15 0.30
CA GLY A 24 -3.16 7.14 1.07
C GLY A 24 -2.48 6.58 2.33
N GLN A 25 -3.02 5.53 2.97
CA GLN A 25 -2.39 4.87 4.12
C GLN A 25 -1.61 3.61 3.73
N TYR A 26 -2.11 2.88 2.72
CA TYR A 26 -1.57 1.63 2.19
C TYR A 26 -1.41 0.49 3.21
N GLN A 27 -1.89 0.69 4.44
CA GLN A 27 -1.86 -0.31 5.50
C GLN A 27 -3.06 -1.25 5.38
N THR A 28 -2.81 -2.54 5.58
CA THR A 28 -3.86 -3.56 5.68
C THR A 28 -4.51 -3.57 7.06
N ASN A 29 -5.43 -4.50 7.31
CA ASN A 29 -5.99 -4.77 8.63
C ASN A 29 -4.92 -5.17 9.67
N ILE A 30 -3.77 -5.67 9.23
CA ILE A 30 -2.69 -6.11 10.11
C ILE A 30 -1.61 -5.01 10.20
N PRO A 31 -1.28 -4.54 11.42
CA PRO A 31 -0.19 -3.60 11.62
C PRO A 31 1.11 -4.11 11.00
N LYS A 32 1.90 -3.21 10.41
CA LYS A 32 3.18 -3.50 9.72
C LYS A 32 3.06 -4.25 8.39
N ILE A 33 1.84 -4.56 7.93
CA ILE A 33 1.61 -5.12 6.59
C ILE A 33 0.94 -4.07 5.71
N PHE A 34 1.56 -3.82 4.56
CA PHE A 34 1.15 -2.80 3.59
C PHE A 34 0.99 -3.41 2.19
N ALA A 35 0.13 -2.81 1.37
CA ALA A 35 -0.13 -3.24 0.00
C ALA A 35 -0.26 -2.06 -0.96
N ALA A 36 0.28 -2.21 -2.17
CA ALA A 36 0.34 -1.18 -3.20
C ALA A 36 0.23 -1.78 -4.60
N GLY A 37 -0.12 -0.95 -5.59
CA GLY A 37 -0.15 -1.35 -7.00
C GLY A 37 -1.23 -2.39 -7.27
N ASP A 38 -0.96 -3.33 -8.18
CA ASP A 38 -1.96 -4.30 -8.64
C ASP A 38 -2.52 -5.17 -7.50
N MET A 39 -1.74 -5.44 -6.44
CA MET A 39 -2.20 -6.22 -5.28
C MET A 39 -3.30 -5.52 -4.48
N ARG A 40 -3.37 -4.18 -4.53
CA ARG A 40 -4.36 -3.37 -3.81
C ARG A 40 -5.45 -2.84 -4.74
N ARG A 41 -5.05 -2.34 -5.90
CA ARG A 41 -5.94 -1.65 -6.86
C ARG A 41 -6.60 -2.62 -7.85
N GLY A 42 -6.01 -3.80 -8.05
CA GLY A 42 -6.26 -4.66 -9.20
C GLY A 42 -5.50 -4.17 -10.44
N GLN A 43 -5.64 -4.90 -11.56
CA GLN A 43 -4.91 -4.64 -12.81
C GLN A 43 -4.89 -3.15 -13.18
N SER A 44 -3.69 -2.55 -13.26
CA SER A 44 -3.53 -1.14 -13.55
C SER A 44 -2.32 -0.83 -14.42
N LEU A 45 -2.09 0.45 -14.69
CA LEU A 45 -0.92 0.92 -15.43
C LEU A 45 0.32 0.87 -14.53
N VAL A 46 1.48 0.60 -15.13
CA VAL A 46 2.78 0.61 -14.44
C VAL A 46 3.04 1.92 -13.68
N VAL A 47 2.57 3.05 -14.20
CA VAL A 47 2.73 4.37 -13.57
C VAL A 47 2.00 4.45 -12.23
N TRP A 48 0.87 3.76 -12.09
CA TRP A 48 0.12 3.69 -10.83
C TRP A 48 0.84 2.82 -9.81
N ALA A 49 1.40 1.68 -10.24
CA ALA A 49 2.20 0.84 -9.36
C ALA A 49 3.44 1.58 -8.82
N ILE A 50 4.17 2.30 -9.69
CA ILE A 50 5.31 3.15 -9.29
C ILE A 50 4.85 4.23 -8.30
N SER A 51 3.73 4.87 -8.63
CA SER A 51 3.20 5.96 -7.84
C SER A 51 2.74 5.51 -6.45
N GLU A 52 1.97 4.43 -6.34
CA GLU A 52 1.49 3.90 -5.06
C GLU A 52 2.64 3.29 -4.25
N GLY A 53 3.63 2.69 -4.92
CA GLY A 53 4.82 2.17 -4.26
C GLY A 53 5.60 3.25 -3.52
N ARG A 54 5.74 4.44 -4.11
CA ARG A 54 6.40 5.59 -3.46
C ARG A 54 5.66 6.09 -2.24
N GLU A 55 4.33 6.24 -2.33
CA GLU A 55 3.51 6.67 -1.19
C GLU A 55 3.48 5.61 -0.07
N THR A 56 3.44 4.33 -0.45
CA THR A 56 3.52 3.22 0.51
C THR A 56 4.86 3.23 1.24
N ALA A 57 5.98 3.42 0.53
CA ALA A 57 7.30 3.52 1.15
C ALA A 57 7.35 4.66 2.18
N ARG A 58 6.73 5.80 1.87
CA ARG A 58 6.59 6.90 2.83
C ARG A 58 5.78 6.50 4.06
N LYS A 59 4.66 5.81 3.89
CA LYS A 59 3.84 5.35 5.03
C LYS A 59 4.54 4.31 5.89
N VAL A 60 5.31 3.41 5.28
CA VAL A 60 6.18 2.47 6.00
C VAL A 60 7.24 3.23 6.81
N ASP A 61 7.88 4.23 6.20
CA ASP A 61 8.89 5.06 6.88
C ASP A 61 8.28 5.87 8.04
N GLU A 62 7.11 6.50 7.82
CA GLU A 62 6.34 7.18 8.89
C GLU A 62 5.95 6.21 10.01
N HIS A 63 5.57 4.97 9.69
CA HIS A 63 5.22 3.96 10.68
C HIS A 63 6.43 3.52 11.53
N LEU A 64 7.61 3.42 10.93
CA LEU A 64 8.83 2.98 11.63
C LEU A 64 9.53 4.11 12.40
N MET A 65 9.58 5.30 11.81
CA MET A 65 10.38 6.43 12.29
C MET A 65 9.54 7.52 12.97
N GLY A 66 8.21 7.47 12.83
CA GLY A 66 7.27 8.51 13.31
C GLY A 66 7.11 9.71 12.37
N PHE A 67 8.03 9.87 11.40
CA PHE A 67 7.97 10.88 10.34
C PHE A 67 8.73 10.39 9.11
N SER A 68 8.49 10.97 7.93
CA SER A 68 9.25 10.65 6.72
C SER A 68 9.70 11.89 5.97
N LYS A 69 10.92 11.82 5.41
CA LYS A 69 11.48 12.81 4.47
C LYS A 69 11.30 12.38 3.01
N LEU A 70 10.70 11.23 2.75
CA LEU A 70 10.47 10.75 1.40
C LEU A 70 9.46 11.64 0.67
N PRO A 71 9.64 11.92 -0.63
CA PRO A 71 8.70 12.76 -1.38
C PRO A 71 7.32 12.08 -1.47
N SER A 72 6.26 12.88 -1.28
CA SER A 72 4.87 12.47 -1.49
C SER A 72 4.22 13.36 -2.54
N LYS A 73 3.23 12.83 -3.27
CA LYS A 73 2.34 13.63 -4.13
C LYS A 73 1.76 14.84 -3.42
N ASP A 74 1.32 14.65 -2.18
CA ASP A 74 0.64 15.68 -1.38
C ASP A 74 1.64 16.67 -0.76
N ALA A 75 2.93 16.33 -0.78
CA ALA A 75 4.00 17.19 -0.28
C ALA A 75 4.50 18.21 -1.31
N VAL A 76 4.08 18.12 -2.58
CA VAL A 76 4.47 19.11 -3.59
C VAL A 76 3.50 20.28 -3.54
N ALA A 77 3.85 21.27 -2.72
CA ALA A 77 3.23 22.59 -2.78
C ALA A 77 3.67 23.29 -4.08
N TYR A 78 2.88 23.16 -5.14
CA TYR A 78 2.87 24.16 -6.21
C TYR A 78 1.94 25.29 -5.76
N ALA A 79 2.48 26.17 -4.91
CA ALA A 79 1.96 27.52 -4.67
C ALA A 79 2.92 28.51 -5.35
#